data_AF-A0A195B506-F1
#
_entry.id   AF-A0A195B506-F1
#
_cell.length_a   1.000
_cell.length_b   1.000
_cell.length_c   1.000
_cell.angle_alpha   90.00
_cell.angle_beta   90.00
_cell.angle_gamma   90.00
#
_symmetry.space_group_name_H-M   'P 1'
#
loop_
_entity.id
_entity.type
_entity.pdbx_description
1 polymer ?
#
loop_
_entity_poly.entity_id
_entity_poly.type
_entity_poly.pdbx_seq_one_letter_code
_entity_poly.pdbx_strand_id
1 'polypeptide(L)'
;MQKRFSNVIGNKTRLTISQSLILTCCQIIHKTIQRVDVTSIERILQYTNLPMEEPIIADNPSTWPLKGQLILKDVNMKYHKNDPPVLKI
;
A
#
# COMPACT_ATOMS: atom_id res chain seq x y z
N MET A 1 -46.60 27.12 34.71
CA MET A 1 -46.11 25.72 34.58
C MET A 1 -45.65 25.36 33.16
N GLN A 2 -46.36 25.79 32.11
CA GLN A 2 -46.14 25.39 30.71
C GLN A 2 -44.77 25.78 30.10
N LYS A 3 -44.23 26.96 30.41
CA LYS A 3 -42.88 27.40 29.96
C LYS A 3 -41.74 26.50 30.46
N ARG A 4 -41.87 25.95 31.67
CA ARG A 4 -40.85 25.08 32.27
C ARG A 4 -40.79 23.73 31.56
N PHE A 5 -41.95 23.19 31.16
CA PHE A 5 -42.04 21.94 30.41
C PHE A 5 -41.44 22.05 28.99
N SER A 6 -41.72 23.15 28.28
CA SER A 6 -41.14 23.43 26.97
C SER A 6 -39.60 23.53 27.02
N ASN A 7 -39.05 24.20 28.04
CA ASN A 7 -37.60 24.30 28.23
C ASN A 7 -36.94 22.93 28.51
N VAL A 8 -37.61 22.05 29.26
CA VAL A 8 -37.11 20.69 29.55
C VAL A 8 -37.05 19.84 28.26
N ILE A 9 -38.06 19.96 27.39
CA ILE A 9 -38.10 19.25 26.10
C ILE A 9 -37.03 19.81 25.13
N GLY A 10 -36.87 21.12 25.08
CA GLY A 10 -35.83 21.80 24.28
C GLY A 10 -34.40 21.42 24.72
N ASN A 11 -34.17 21.27 26.02
CA ASN A 11 -32.87 20.84 26.53
C ASN A 11 -32.58 19.37 26.19
N LYS A 12 -33.59 18.49 26.30
CA LYS A 12 -33.43 17.06 25.99
C LYS A 12 -33.14 16.83 24.50
N THR A 13 -33.84 17.53 23.61
CA THR A 13 -33.62 17.44 22.16
C THR A 13 -32.24 17.93 21.75
N ARG A 14 -31.78 19.07 22.30
CA ARG A 14 -30.41 19.58 22.07
C ARG A 14 -29.34 18.60 22.54
N LEU A 15 -29.54 17.97 23.70
CA LEU A 15 -28.63 16.95 24.21
C LEU A 15 -28.58 15.73 23.29
N THR A 16 -29.72 15.22 22.86
CA THR A 16 -29.78 14.08 21.93
C THR A 16 -29.09 14.39 20.60
N ILE A 17 -29.28 15.59 20.04
CA ILE A 17 -28.60 16.01 18.80
C ILE A 17 -27.08 16.06 19.03
N SER A 18 -26.62 16.69 20.12
CA SER A 18 -25.19 16.76 20.43
C SER A 18 -24.55 15.38 20.60
N GLN A 19 -25.25 14.47 21.27
CA GLN A 19 -24.81 13.07 21.45
C GLN A 19 -24.77 12.32 20.11
N SER A 20 -25.80 12.48 19.26
CA SER A 20 -25.82 11.85 17.94
C SER A 20 -24.65 12.33 17.06
N LEU A 21 -24.34 13.64 17.10
CA LEU A 21 -23.22 14.22 16.35
C LEU A 21 -21.87 13.68 16.83
N ILE A 22 -21.68 13.59 18.15
CA ILE A 22 -20.45 13.04 18.75
C ILE A 22 -20.28 11.58 18.32
N LEU A 23 -21.34 10.77 18.36
CA LEU A 23 -21.28 9.37 17.94
C LEU A 23 -20.95 9.23 16.45
N THR A 24 -21.58 10.02 15.58
CA THR A 24 -21.28 10.00 14.14
C THR A 24 -19.84 10.44 13.86
N CYS A 25 -19.35 11.47 14.56
CA CYS A 25 -17.96 11.93 14.43
C CYS A 25 -16.96 10.83 14.83
N CYS A 26 -17.17 10.17 15.98
CA CYS A 26 -16.34 9.05 16.41
C CYS A 26 -16.33 7.90 15.39
N GLN A 27 -17.48 7.57 14.80
CA GLN A 27 -17.55 6.53 13.76
C GLN A 27 -16.75 6.89 12.50
N ILE A 28 -16.76 8.16 12.08
CA ILE A 28 -15.98 8.62 10.92
C ILE A 28 -14.48 8.49 11.19
N ILE A 29 -14.02 8.90 12.38
CA ILE A 29 -12.61 8.79 12.78
C ILE A 29 -12.18 7.33 12.79
N HIS A 30 -12.97 6.45 13.42
CA HIS A 30 -12.67 5.03 13.49
C HIS A 30 -12.56 4.37 12.10
N LYS A 31 -13.51 4.66 11.20
CA LYS A 31 -13.48 4.17 9.82
C LYS A 31 -12.29 4.71 9.02
N THR A 32 -11.88 5.95 9.29
CA THR A 32 -10.72 6.56 8.63
C THR A 32 -9.43 5.86 9.05
N ILE A 33 -9.27 5.57 10.35
CA ILE A 33 -8.09 4.85 10.86
C ILE A 33 -8.00 3.45 10.23
N GLN A 34 -9.10 2.67 10.30
CA GLN A 34 -9.13 1.34 9.70
C GLN A 34 -8.78 1.35 8.22
N ARG A 35 -9.26 2.35 7.46
CA ARG A 35 -8.95 2.48 6.04
C ARG A 35 -7.44 2.69 5.80
N VAL A 36 -6.78 3.51 6.60
CA VAL A 36 -5.34 3.75 6.48
C VAL A 36 -4.54 2.48 6.78
N ASP A 37 -4.96 1.73 7.81
CA ASP A 37 -4.31 0.49 8.21
C ASP A 37 -4.42 -0.59 7.12
N VAL A 38 -5.62 -0.79 6.54
CA VAL A 38 -5.82 -1.81 5.50
C VAL A 38 -5.09 -1.46 4.19
N THR A 39 -5.07 -0.20 3.76
CA THR A 39 -4.34 0.19 2.53
C THR A 39 -2.83 0.01 2.66
N SER A 40 -2.29 0.15 3.86
CA SER A 40 -0.86 -0.08 4.12
C SER A 40 -0.52 -1.57 4.01
N ILE A 41 -1.38 -2.43 4.57
CA ILE A 41 -1.24 -3.90 4.48
C ILE A 41 -1.44 -4.40 3.05
N GLU A 42 -2.44 -3.88 2.33
CA GLU A 42 -2.70 -4.23 0.93
C GLU A 42 -1.49 -3.95 0.03
N ARG A 43 -0.78 -2.83 0.23
CA ARG A 43 0.45 -2.53 -0.53
C ARG A 43 1.60 -3.48 -0.20
N ILE A 44 1.79 -3.84 1.07
CA ILE A 44 2.80 -4.84 1.46
C ILE A 44 2.49 -6.17 0.77
N LEU A 45 1.23 -6.63 0.86
CA LEU A 45 0.79 -7.88 0.24
C LEU A 45 0.93 -7.85 -1.29
N GLN A 46 0.64 -6.71 -1.92
CA GLN A 46 0.83 -6.54 -3.35
C GLN A 46 2.30 -6.75 -3.74
N TYR A 47 3.25 -6.14 -3.02
CA TYR A 47 4.67 -6.27 -3.32
C TYR A 47 5.22 -7.67 -3.05
N THR A 48 4.74 -8.35 -2.02
CA THR A 48 5.17 -9.74 -1.73
C THR A 48 4.71 -10.73 -2.80
N ASN A 49 3.64 -10.41 -3.54
CA ASN A 49 3.08 -11.27 -4.57
C ASN A 49 3.56 -10.92 -5.98
N LEU A 50 4.49 -9.97 -6.13
CA LEU A 50 5.10 -9.69 -7.42
C LEU A 50 5.94 -10.88 -7.88
N PRO A 51 6.02 -11.14 -9.21
CA PRO A 51 6.91 -12.16 -9.73
C PRO A 51 8.34 -11.84 -9.31
N MET A 52 8.99 -12.79 -8.64
CA MET A 52 10.38 -12.67 -8.25
C MET A 52 11.26 -12.79 -9.49
N GLU A 53 12.37 -12.03 -9.51
CA GLU A 53 13.42 -12.25 -10.49
C GLU A 53 13.99 -13.67 -10.35
N GLU A 54 14.59 -14.17 -11.42
CA GLU A 54 15.21 -15.49 -11.37
C GLU A 54 16.31 -15.49 -10.30
N PRO A 55 16.31 -16.48 -9.38
CA PRO A 55 17.29 -16.53 -8.32
C PRO A 55 18.69 -16.66 -8.91
N ILE A 56 19.62 -15.84 -8.42
CA ILE A 56 21.04 -15.92 -8.78
C ILE A 56 21.63 -17.13 -8.07
N ILE A 57 21.44 -18.32 -8.64
CA ILE A 57 22.09 -19.55 -8.19
C ILE A 57 23.46 -19.59 -8.85
N ALA A 58 24.45 -18.91 -8.25
CA ALA A 58 25.81 -18.93 -8.75
C ALA A 58 26.65 -19.97 -7.99
N ASP A 59 26.92 -21.12 -8.63
CA ASP A 59 27.94 -22.07 -8.18
C ASP A 59 29.32 -21.60 -8.68
N ASN A 60 29.76 -20.46 -8.13
CA ASN A 60 31.04 -19.90 -8.51
C ASN A 60 32.16 -20.58 -7.71
N PRO A 61 33.23 -21.05 -8.38
CA PRO A 61 34.37 -21.64 -7.68
C PRO A 61 35.05 -20.61 -6.77
N SER A 62 35.70 -21.07 -5.69
CA SER A 62 36.39 -20.22 -4.70
C SER A 62 37.40 -19.25 -5.30
N THR A 63 37.94 -19.57 -6.47
CA THR A 63 38.91 -18.75 -7.20
C THR A 63 38.27 -17.77 -8.19
N TRP A 64 36.95 -17.63 -8.21
CA TRP A 64 36.26 -16.70 -9.11
C TRP A 64 36.23 -15.27 -8.54
N PRO A 65 36.52 -14.24 -9.36
CA PRO A 65 37.14 -14.28 -10.68
C PRO A 65 38.67 -14.14 -10.57
N LEU A 66 39.43 -15.14 -11.04
CA LEU A 66 40.91 -15.06 -11.08
C LEU A 66 41.42 -14.05 -12.12
N LYS A 67 40.66 -13.85 -13.20
CA LYS A 67 40.92 -12.87 -14.27
C LYS A 67 39.60 -12.25 -14.72
N GLY A 68 39.55 -10.92 -14.80
CA GLY A 68 38.33 -10.16 -15.17
C GLY A 68 38.07 -10.06 -16.68
N GLN A 69 38.49 -11.05 -17.47
CA GLN A 69 38.25 -11.01 -18.91
C GLN A 69 36.76 -11.25 -19.20
N LEU A 70 36.11 -10.30 -19.86
CA LEU A 70 34.70 -10.37 -20.26
C LEU A 70 34.62 -10.54 -21.77
N ILE A 71 33.86 -11.55 -22.22
CA ILE A 71 33.58 -11.78 -23.63
C ILE A 71 32.07 -11.75 -23.81
N LEU A 72 31.58 -10.79 -24.59
CA LEU A 72 30.19 -10.69 -25.00
C LEU A 72 30.04 -11.42 -26.33
N LYS A 73 29.15 -12.42 -26.41
CA LYS A 73 28.87 -13.18 -27.64
C LYS A 73 27.37 -13.18 -27.89
N ASP A 74 26.97 -12.74 -29.08
CA ASP A 74 25.58 -12.77 -29.55
C ASP A 74 24.59 -12.15 -28.56
N VAL A 75 24.97 -11.03 -27.93
CA VAL A 75 24.18 -10.41 -26.87
C VAL A 75 23.09 -9.55 -27.49
N ASN A 76 21.84 -9.88 -27.14
CA ASN A 76 20.66 -9.11 -27.51
C ASN A 76 19.90 -8.70 -26.26
N MET A 77 19.57 -7.42 -26.15
CA MET A 77 18.85 -6.88 -25.00
C MET A 77 17.63 -6.08 -25.44
N LYS A 78 16.54 -6.25 -24.68
CA LYS A 78 15.29 -5.49 -24.78
C LYS A 78 14.87 -5.06 -23.38
N TYR A 79 14.34 -3.84 -23.24
CA TYR A 79 13.75 -3.39 -21.97
C TYR A 79 12.38 -4.01 -21.71
N HIS A 80 11.59 -4.23 -22.77
CA HIS A 80 10.29 -4.85 -22.68
C HIS A 80 10.13 -5.89 -23.80
N LYS A 81 9.34 -6.93 -23.55
CA LYS A 81 9.23 -8.11 -24.44
C LYS A 81 8.82 -7.73 -25.87
N ASN A 82 7.95 -6.75 -25.99
CA ASN A 82 7.35 -6.32 -27.27
C ASN A 82 8.16 -5.22 -27.98
N ASP A 83 9.21 -4.71 -27.35
CA ASP A 83 9.96 -3.58 -27.88
C ASP A 83 11.02 -4.05 -28.88
N PRO A 84 11.45 -3.14 -29.78
CA PRO A 84 12.64 -3.39 -30.57
C PRO A 84 13.87 -3.55 -29.65
N PRO A 85 14.84 -4.38 -30.05
CA PRO A 85 16.07 -4.58 -29.29
C PRO A 85 16.94 -3.32 -29.32
N VAL A 86 17.42 -2.96 -28.14
CA VAL A 86 18.28 -1.79 -27.92
C VAL A 86 19.75 -2.12 -28.08
N LEU A 87 20.13 -3.38 -27.88
CA LEU A 87 21.47 -3.89 -28.09
C LEU A 87 21.41 -5.14 -28.98
N LYS A 88 22.28 -5.15 -29.98
CA LYS A 88 22.57 -6.28 -30.87
C LYS A 88 24.06 -6.21 -31.22
N ILE A 89 24.85 -7.15 -30.72
CA ILE A 89 26.29 -7.26 -31.01
C ILE A 89 26.60 -8.66 -31.53
#